data_AF-A0A817NCN2-F1
#
_entry.id   AF-A0A817NCN2-F1
#
_cell.length_a   1.000
_cell.length_b   1.000
_cell.length_c   1.000
_cell.angle_alpha   90.00
_cell.angle_beta   90.00
_cell.angle_gamma   90.00
#
_symmetry.space_group_name_H-M   'P 1'
#
loop_
_entity.id
_entity.type
_entity.pdbx_description
1 polymer ?
#
loop_
_entity_poly.entity_id
_entity_poly.type
_entity_poly.pdbx_seq_one_letter_code
_entity_poly.pdbx_strand_id
1 'polypeptide(L)'
;MKRTQQEYENLAKSIVTFHINNSNYVVKTTVSHFLKQNIPRQTIYDILKKYKEHGTTKFLPKSGRPTKISDKQVKALVKSVNNKTGISQRRLGQRFSVNQSTISCVIKHRTTLKIYTRKSAPKYTNDDQERRAKSNSLKLYVRRHQNPP
;
A
#
# COMPACT_ATOMS: atom_id res chain seq x y z
N MET A 1 -15.10 -29.85 9.50
CA MET A 1 -14.19 -28.84 10.09
C MET A 1 -13.30 -28.28 8.99
N LYS A 2 -13.14 -26.96 8.87
CA LYS A 2 -12.30 -26.36 7.81
C LYS A 2 -10.83 -26.46 8.26
N ARG A 3 -9.95 -26.99 7.39
CA ARG A 3 -8.50 -27.02 7.64
C ARG A 3 -7.96 -25.60 7.78
N THR A 4 -6.98 -25.42 8.66
CA THR A 4 -6.24 -24.15 8.73
C THR A 4 -5.38 -23.98 7.48
N GLN A 5 -4.92 -22.75 7.21
CA GLN A 5 -4.06 -22.47 6.07
C GLN A 5 -2.77 -23.31 6.13
N GLN A 6 -2.17 -23.41 7.33
CA GLN A 6 -0.94 -24.16 7.55
C GLN A 6 -1.11 -25.66 7.32
N GLU A 7 -2.21 -26.24 7.82
CA GLU A 7 -2.54 -27.65 7.59
C GLU A 7 -2.69 -27.96 6.10
N TYR A 8 -3.37 -27.09 5.36
CA TYR A 8 -3.53 -27.27 3.92
C TYR A 8 -2.20 -27.18 3.17
N GLU A 9 -1.33 -26.22 3.51
CA GLU A 9 0.01 -26.12 2.90
C GLU A 9 0.87 -27.34 3.21
N ASN A 10 0.82 -27.86 4.44
CA ASN A 10 1.55 -29.05 4.82
C ASN A 10 1.05 -30.29 4.06
N LEU A 11 -0.26 -30.43 3.90
CA LEU A 11 -0.87 -31.47 3.05
C LEU A 11 -0.41 -31.33 1.60
N ALA A 12 -0.45 -30.12 1.03
CA ALA A 12 -0.04 -29.86 -0.34
C ALA A 12 1.44 -30.20 -0.57
N LYS A 13 2.32 -29.86 0.40
CA LYS A 13 3.72 -30.26 0.38
C LYS A 13 3.87 -31.79 0.38
N SER A 14 3.18 -32.49 1.29
CA SER A 14 3.24 -33.95 1.36
C SER A 14 2.83 -34.62 0.03
N ILE A 15 1.73 -34.16 -0.57
CA ILE A 15 1.23 -34.67 -1.87
C ILE A 15 2.25 -34.44 -2.98
N VAL A 16 2.82 -33.24 -3.08
CA VAL A 16 3.79 -32.90 -4.12
C VAL A 16 5.11 -33.66 -3.92
N THR A 17 5.61 -33.76 -2.68
CA THR A 17 6.82 -34.54 -2.38
C THR A 17 6.64 -36.01 -2.74
N PHE A 18 5.48 -36.61 -2.44
CA PHE A 18 5.17 -37.98 -2.85
C PHE A 18 5.11 -38.10 -4.38
N HIS A 19 4.49 -37.13 -5.05
CA HIS A 19 4.36 -37.11 -6.51
C HIS A 19 5.72 -37.11 -7.21
N ILE A 20 6.68 -36.34 -6.69
CA ILE A 20 8.03 -36.25 -7.24
C ILE A 20 8.84 -37.50 -6.91
N ASN A 21 8.92 -37.87 -5.62
CA ASN A 21 9.90 -38.86 -5.16
C ASN A 21 9.42 -40.31 -5.33
N ASN A 22 8.14 -40.58 -5.10
CA ASN A 22 7.62 -41.95 -5.02
C ASN A 22 6.82 -42.33 -6.26
N SER A 23 6.14 -41.35 -6.86
CA SER A 23 5.22 -41.59 -7.95
C SER A 23 5.83 -41.36 -9.33
N ASN A 24 7.08 -40.88 -9.41
CA ASN A 24 7.75 -40.47 -10.65
C ASN A 24 6.84 -39.63 -11.56
N TYR A 25 6.20 -38.61 -10.98
CA TYR A 25 5.24 -37.72 -11.66
C TYR A 25 3.96 -38.38 -12.21
N VAL A 26 3.65 -39.62 -11.84
CA VAL A 26 2.42 -40.31 -12.26
C VAL A 26 1.22 -39.91 -11.40
N VAL A 27 0.32 -39.10 -11.95
CA VAL A 27 -0.85 -38.56 -11.21
C VAL A 27 -1.75 -39.67 -10.64
N LYS A 28 -2.00 -40.75 -11.39
CA LYS A 28 -2.90 -41.84 -10.98
C LYS A 28 -2.45 -42.52 -9.68
N THR A 29 -1.16 -42.79 -9.55
CA THR A 29 -0.55 -43.44 -8.38
C THR A 29 -0.62 -42.51 -7.16
N THR A 30 -0.31 -41.22 -7.36
CA THR A 30 -0.45 -40.19 -6.32
C THR A 30 -1.89 -40.09 -5.82
N VAL A 31 -2.87 -40.00 -6.73
CA VAL A 31 -4.28 -39.91 -6.37
C VAL A 31 -4.74 -41.15 -5.60
N SER A 32 -4.37 -42.35 -6.04
CA SER A 32 -4.75 -43.60 -5.37
C SER A 32 -4.23 -43.65 -3.93
N HIS A 33 -2.98 -43.24 -3.69
CA HIS A 33 -2.36 -43.23 -2.37
C HIS A 33 -3.10 -42.31 -1.38
N PHE A 34 -3.34 -41.05 -1.76
CA PHE A 34 -3.98 -40.08 -0.86
C PHE A 34 -5.50 -40.23 -0.77
N LEU A 35 -6.13 -40.87 -1.77
CA LEU A 35 -7.54 -41.25 -1.68
C LEU A 35 -7.77 -42.28 -0.57
N LYS A 36 -6.86 -43.25 -0.40
CA LYS A 36 -6.89 -44.19 0.73
C LYS A 36 -6.74 -43.50 2.10
N GLN A 37 -6.12 -42.33 2.14
CA GLN A 37 -5.97 -41.50 3.34
C GLN A 37 -7.17 -40.54 3.57
N ASN A 38 -8.29 -40.77 2.89
CA ASN A 38 -9.50 -39.94 2.97
C ASN A 38 -9.30 -38.48 2.52
N ILE A 39 -8.32 -38.21 1.65
CA ILE A 39 -8.19 -36.91 1.00
C ILE A 39 -9.09 -36.88 -0.24
N PRO A 40 -10.00 -35.89 -0.38
CA PRO A 40 -10.88 -35.82 -1.54
C PRO A 40 -10.10 -35.74 -2.84
N ARG A 41 -10.52 -36.54 -3.83
CA ARG A 41 -9.89 -36.63 -5.16
C ARG A 41 -9.69 -35.25 -5.80
N GLN A 42 -10.70 -34.40 -5.74
CA GLN A 42 -10.65 -33.04 -6.31
C GLN A 42 -9.53 -32.20 -5.70
N THR A 43 -9.35 -32.25 -4.37
CA THR A 43 -8.30 -31.54 -3.67
C THR A 43 -6.90 -31.95 -4.14
N ILE A 44 -6.69 -33.25 -4.38
CA ILE A 44 -5.41 -33.76 -4.89
C ILE A 44 -5.12 -33.20 -6.28
N TYR A 45 -6.12 -33.24 -7.19
CA TYR A 45 -5.98 -32.67 -8.52
C TYR A 45 -5.73 -31.17 -8.50
N ASP A 46 -6.47 -30.42 -7.69
CA ASP A 46 -6.30 -28.96 -7.59
C ASP A 46 -4.89 -28.59 -7.11
N ILE A 47 -4.35 -29.34 -6.14
CA ILE A 47 -2.98 -29.16 -5.64
C ILE A 47 -1.96 -29.46 -6.73
N LEU A 48 -2.08 -30.61 -7.42
CA LEU A 48 -1.15 -31.01 -8.48
C LEU A 48 -1.22 -30.06 -9.68
N LYS A 49 -2.43 -29.60 -10.06
CA LYS A 49 -2.64 -28.60 -11.11
C LYS A 49 -1.96 -27.28 -10.74
N LYS A 50 -2.19 -26.77 -9.54
CA LYS A 50 -1.54 -25.56 -9.04
C LYS A 50 -0.01 -25.70 -9.04
N TYR A 51 0.50 -26.85 -8.60
CA TYR A 51 1.94 -27.11 -8.61
C TYR A 51 2.50 -27.17 -10.03
N LYS A 52 1.78 -27.77 -10.97
CA LYS A 52 2.17 -27.80 -12.40
C LYS A 52 2.19 -26.41 -13.02
N GLU A 53 1.22 -25.55 -12.69
CA GLU A 53 1.09 -24.20 -13.27
C GLU A 53 2.03 -23.18 -12.64
N HIS A 54 2.25 -23.24 -11.33
CA HIS A 54 2.97 -22.21 -10.57
C HIS A 54 4.22 -22.69 -9.83
N GLY A 55 4.51 -24.00 -9.83
CA GLY A 55 5.67 -24.58 -9.16
C GLY A 55 5.64 -24.49 -7.63
N THR A 56 4.50 -24.11 -7.02
CA THR A 56 4.39 -23.84 -5.59
C THR A 56 3.20 -24.50 -4.92
N THR A 57 3.38 -24.91 -3.67
CA THR A 57 2.33 -25.46 -2.81
C THR A 57 1.71 -24.40 -1.90
N LYS A 58 2.34 -23.22 -1.78
CA LYS A 58 1.85 -22.10 -0.97
C LYS A 58 0.55 -21.52 -1.54
N PHE A 59 -0.19 -20.78 -0.72
CA PHE A 59 -1.33 -20.01 -1.20
C PHE A 59 -0.86 -18.86 -2.11
N LEU A 60 -1.53 -18.71 -3.25
CA LEU A 60 -1.31 -17.58 -4.14
C LEU A 60 -1.98 -16.33 -3.57
N PRO A 61 -1.42 -15.13 -3.84
CA PRO A 61 -2.05 -13.88 -3.44
C PRO A 61 -3.44 -13.80 -4.08
N LYS A 62 -4.47 -13.58 -3.26
CA LYS A 62 -5.83 -13.40 -3.76
C LYS A 62 -5.94 -12.04 -4.43
N SER A 63 -6.63 -11.98 -5.57
CA SER A 63 -7.02 -10.71 -6.16
C SER A 63 -7.91 -9.96 -5.15
N GLY A 64 -7.43 -8.80 -4.71
CA GLY A 64 -8.20 -7.91 -3.85
C GLY A 64 -9.32 -7.18 -4.59
N ARG A 65 -10.09 -6.37 -3.86
CA ARG A 65 -11.10 -5.49 -4.48
C ARG A 65 -10.41 -4.48 -5.41
N PRO A 66 -10.91 -4.26 -6.64
CA PRO A 66 -10.34 -3.26 -7.53
C PRO A 66 -10.41 -1.86 -6.91
N THR A 67 -9.35 -1.07 -7.13
CA THR A 67 -9.26 0.29 -6.60
C THR A 67 -10.17 1.25 -7.37
N LYS A 68 -10.81 2.20 -6.66
CA LYS A 68 -11.70 3.21 -7.28
C LYS A 68 -10.97 4.20 -8.21
N ILE A 69 -9.66 4.38 -8.03
CA ILE A 69 -8.83 5.28 -8.85
C ILE A 69 -7.79 4.44 -9.58
N SER A 70 -7.81 4.51 -10.91
CA SER A 70 -6.80 3.89 -11.79
C SER A 70 -5.45 4.60 -11.74
N ASP A 71 -4.37 3.93 -12.13
CA ASP A 71 -3.03 4.56 -12.16
C ASP A 71 -2.97 5.79 -13.07
N LYS A 72 -3.72 5.79 -14.18
CA LYS A 72 -3.85 6.98 -15.06
C LYS A 72 -4.47 8.15 -14.32
N GLN A 73 -5.52 7.92 -13.55
CA GLN A 73 -6.15 8.95 -12.73
C GLN A 73 -5.24 9.39 -11.58
N VAL A 74 -4.44 8.50 -10.99
CA VAL A 74 -3.41 8.88 -9.99
C VAL A 74 -2.39 9.84 -10.61
N LYS A 75 -1.89 9.56 -11.82
CA LYS A 75 -0.96 10.48 -12.52
C LYS A 75 -1.60 11.85 -12.78
N ALA A 76 -2.87 11.88 -13.19
CA ALA A 76 -3.61 13.13 -13.38
C ALA A 76 -3.85 13.89 -12.06
N LEU A 77 -4.10 13.17 -10.97
CA LEU A 77 -4.23 13.73 -9.62
C LEU A 77 -2.91 14.35 -9.16
N VAL A 78 -1.79 13.64 -9.33
CA VAL A 78 -0.43 14.12 -9.04
C VAL A 78 -0.16 15.42 -9.81
N LYS A 79 -0.39 15.47 -11.12
CA LYS A 79 -0.23 16.70 -11.93
C LYS A 79 -1.13 17.85 -11.44
N SER A 80 -2.29 17.52 -10.90
CA SER A 80 -3.24 18.52 -10.39
C SER A 80 -2.81 19.10 -9.05
N VAL A 81 -2.04 18.37 -8.25
CA VAL A 81 -1.67 18.74 -6.87
C VAL A 81 -0.22 19.20 -6.73
N ASN A 82 0.69 18.63 -7.52
CA ASN A 82 2.12 18.86 -7.39
C ASN A 82 2.47 20.35 -7.52
N ASN A 83 3.31 20.84 -6.61
CA ASN A 83 3.76 22.24 -6.53
C ASN A 83 2.64 23.29 -6.47
N LYS A 84 1.44 22.91 -6.02
CA LYS A 84 0.31 23.82 -5.87
C LYS A 84 -0.19 23.84 -4.43
N THR A 85 -0.61 25.02 -3.97
CA THR A 85 -1.15 25.23 -2.62
C THR A 85 -2.62 25.62 -2.67
N GLY A 86 -3.35 25.41 -1.56
CA GLY A 86 -4.75 25.82 -1.45
C GLY A 86 -5.76 24.96 -2.24
N ILE A 87 -5.34 23.77 -2.71
CA ILE A 87 -6.24 22.87 -3.42
C ILE A 87 -7.12 22.10 -2.44
N SER A 88 -8.44 22.24 -2.57
CA SER A 88 -9.41 21.48 -1.79
C SER A 88 -9.49 20.03 -2.28
N GLN A 89 -9.23 19.08 -1.38
CA GLN A 89 -9.41 17.65 -1.67
C GLN A 89 -10.87 17.29 -1.96
N ARG A 90 -11.84 18.05 -1.44
CA ARG A 90 -13.26 17.88 -1.78
C ARG A 90 -13.54 18.22 -3.25
N ARG A 91 -12.94 19.31 -3.76
CA ARG A 91 -13.03 19.66 -5.19
C ARG A 91 -12.33 18.63 -6.07
N LEU A 92 -11.19 18.09 -5.64
CA LEU A 92 -10.55 16.97 -6.32
C LEU A 92 -11.46 15.74 -6.34
N GLY A 93 -12.11 15.41 -5.22
CA GLY A 93 -13.07 14.30 -5.15
C GLY A 93 -14.18 14.44 -6.18
N GLN A 94 -14.80 15.61 -6.27
CA GLN A 94 -15.81 15.90 -7.30
C GLN A 94 -15.27 15.71 -8.73
N ARG A 95 -14.07 16.23 -9.01
CA ARG A 95 -13.43 16.12 -10.33
C ARG A 95 -13.10 14.68 -10.73
N PHE A 96 -12.72 13.83 -9.78
CA PHE A 96 -12.40 12.42 -10.02
C PHE A 96 -13.58 11.48 -9.71
N SER A 97 -14.78 12.02 -9.46
CA SER A 97 -16.00 11.27 -9.13
C SER A 97 -15.82 10.29 -7.95
N VAL A 98 -15.08 10.71 -6.92
CA VAL A 98 -14.80 9.93 -5.71
C VAL A 98 -14.98 10.77 -4.45
N ASN A 99 -15.13 10.10 -3.31
CA ASN A 99 -15.16 10.79 -2.02
C ASN A 99 -13.80 11.44 -1.72
N GLN A 100 -13.81 12.60 -1.06
CA GLN A 100 -12.61 13.28 -0.56
C GLN A 100 -11.70 12.35 0.26
N SER A 101 -12.28 11.45 1.06
CA SER A 101 -11.50 10.46 1.83
C SER A 101 -10.66 9.55 0.92
N THR A 102 -11.19 9.18 -0.25
CA THR A 102 -10.46 8.38 -1.26
C THR A 102 -9.29 9.17 -1.82
N ILE A 103 -9.46 10.46 -2.11
CA ILE A 103 -8.35 11.33 -2.53
C ILE A 103 -7.27 11.40 -1.47
N SER A 104 -7.64 11.61 -0.20
CA SER A 104 -6.69 11.65 0.92
C SER A 104 -5.87 10.36 1.04
N CYS A 105 -6.54 9.20 1.02
CA CYS A 105 -5.87 7.90 1.08
C CYS A 105 -4.94 7.67 -0.12
N VAL A 106 -5.37 8.02 -1.33
CA VAL A 106 -4.55 7.84 -2.53
C VAL A 106 -3.30 8.72 -2.46
N ILE A 107 -3.42 9.97 -2.05
CA ILE A 107 -2.27 10.87 -1.90
C ILE A 107 -1.31 10.32 -0.84
N LYS A 108 -1.83 9.90 0.33
CA LYS A 108 -1.03 9.41 1.45
C LYS A 108 -0.30 8.10 1.16
N HIS A 109 -0.97 7.14 0.51
CA HIS A 109 -0.49 5.76 0.39
C HIS A 109 0.06 5.40 -0.99
N ARG A 110 -0.34 6.11 -2.05
CA ARG A 110 0.08 5.81 -3.43
C ARG A 110 0.98 6.87 -4.04
N THR A 111 1.24 7.97 -3.32
CA THR A 111 2.11 9.06 -3.80
C THR A 111 3.01 9.56 -2.69
N THR A 112 4.05 10.32 -3.03
CA THR A 112 4.95 11.00 -2.08
C THR A 112 4.50 12.42 -1.76
N LEU A 113 3.39 12.89 -2.33
CA LEU A 113 2.94 14.27 -2.22
C LEU A 113 2.29 14.55 -0.86
N LYS A 114 2.48 15.78 -0.39
CA LYS A 114 1.78 16.34 0.76
C LYS A 114 0.99 17.56 0.33
N ILE A 115 -0.31 17.59 0.64
CA ILE A 115 -1.15 18.78 0.43
C ILE A 115 -1.06 19.63 1.69
N TYR A 116 -0.65 20.88 1.50
CA TYR A 116 -0.68 21.89 2.55
C TYR A 116 -1.78 22.90 2.29
N THR A 117 -2.45 23.31 3.36
CA THR A 117 -3.33 24.48 3.34
C THR A 117 -2.46 25.73 3.23
N ARG A 118 -2.93 26.71 2.46
CA ARG A 118 -2.26 28.02 2.41
C ARG A 118 -2.40 28.67 3.79
N LYS A 119 -1.28 29.01 4.40
CA LYS A 119 -1.27 29.83 5.62
C LYS A 119 -1.13 31.29 5.21
N SER A 120 -1.92 32.17 5.82
CA SER A 120 -1.69 33.61 5.70
C SER A 120 -0.33 33.96 6.28
N ALA A 121 0.34 34.93 5.67
CA ALA A 121 1.53 35.49 6.28
C ALA A 121 1.14 36.05 7.67
N PRO A 122 1.97 35.82 8.70
CA PRO A 122 1.72 36.42 10.01
C PRO A 122 1.68 37.95 9.85
N LYS A 123 0.77 38.61 10.57
CA LYS A 123 0.80 40.07 10.66
C LYS A 123 2.06 40.43 11.43
N TYR A 124 2.90 41.26 10.84
CA TYR A 124 4.14 41.68 11.45
C TYR A 124 3.87 42.85 12.42
N THR A 125 3.30 42.56 13.58
CA THR A 125 3.19 43.51 14.68
C THR A 125 4.59 43.80 15.24
N ASN A 126 4.87 45.03 15.70
CA ASN A 126 6.19 45.42 16.18
C ASN A 126 6.76 44.43 17.21
N ASP A 127 5.96 44.00 18.19
CA ASP A 127 6.40 43.08 19.24
C ASP A 127 6.75 41.68 18.73
N ASP A 128 5.99 41.15 17.75
CA ASP A 128 6.27 39.84 17.14
C ASP A 128 7.51 39.91 16.24
N GLN A 129 7.72 41.04 15.56
CA GLN A 129 8.94 41.28 14.79
C GLN A 129 10.15 41.37 15.71
N GLU A 130 10.03 42.09 16.82
CA GLU A 130 11.09 42.25 17.81
C GLU A 130 11.47 40.92 18.45
N ARG A 131 10.48 40.10 18.84
CA ARG A 131 10.71 38.76 19.40
C ARG A 131 11.42 37.84 18.41
N ARG A 132 11.01 37.86 17.13
CA ARG A 132 11.67 37.08 16.07
C ARG A 132 13.07 37.58 15.76
N ALA A 133 13.29 38.90 15.76
CA ALA A 133 14.62 39.48 15.56
C ALA A 133 15.58 39.10 16.69
N LYS A 134 15.11 39.13 17.96
CA LYS A 134 15.87 38.61 19.11
C LYS A 134 16.21 37.13 18.95
N SER A 135 15.27 36.31 18.50
CA SER A 135 15.48 34.85 18.38
C SER A 135 16.34 34.44 17.17
N ASN A 136 16.10 35.02 16.00
CA ASN A 136 16.70 34.57 14.74
C ASN A 136 17.96 35.35 14.36
N SER A 137 18.10 36.59 14.83
CA SER A 137 19.17 37.51 14.43
C SER A 137 19.67 38.39 15.58
N LEU A 138 19.84 37.79 16.77
CA LEU A 138 20.21 38.48 18.01
C LEU A 138 21.38 39.45 17.86
N LYS A 139 22.45 39.02 17.16
CA LYS A 139 23.67 39.84 16.95
C LYS A 139 23.37 41.17 16.23
N LEU A 140 22.51 41.15 15.21
CA LEU A 140 22.12 42.34 14.46
C LEU A 140 21.18 43.22 15.27
N TYR A 141 20.26 42.59 16.00
CA TYR A 141 19.33 43.26 16.89
C TYR A 141 20.09 44.06 17.97
N VAL A 142 21.00 43.41 18.71
CA VAL A 142 21.80 44.04 19.77
C VAL A 142 22.65 45.17 19.21
N ARG A 143 23.33 44.97 18.07
CA ARG A 143 24.17 46.00 17.44
C ARG A 143 23.38 47.27 17.09
N ARG A 144 22.16 47.12 16.57
CA ARG A 144 21.28 48.25 16.21
C ARG A 144 20.79 49.02 17.45
N HIS A 145 20.52 48.32 18.56
CA HIS A 145 20.02 48.95 19.78
C HIS A 145 21.11 49.54 20.68
N GLN A 146 22.36 49.07 20.58
CA GLN A 146 23.50 49.63 21.31
C GLN A 146 24.11 50.87 20.65
N ASN A 147 23.96 51.02 19.33
CA ASN A 147 24.36 52.22 18.59
C ASN A 147 23.19 52.68 17.71
N PRO A 148 22.22 53.43 18.26
CA PRO A 148 21.20 54.06 17.44
C PRO A 148 21.84 55.09 16.49
N PRO A 149 21.29 55.27 15.27
CA PRO A 149 21.75 56.29 14.34
C PRO A 149 21.55 57.72 14.88
#